data_AF-A0A1E3RDA0-F1
#
_entry.id   AF-A0A1E3RDA0-F1
#
_cell.length_a   1.000
_cell.length_b   1.000
_cell.length_c   1.000
_cell.angle_alpha   90.00
_cell.angle_beta   90.00
_cell.angle_gamma   90.00
#
_symmetry.space_group_name_H-M   'P 1'
#
loop_
_entity.id
_entity.type
_entity.pdbx_description
1 polymer ?
#
loop_
_entity_poly.entity_id
_entity_poly.type
_entity_poly.pdbx_seq_one_letter_code
_entity_poly.pdbx_strand_id
1 'polypeptide(L)'
;MCATCGCGEDGVTVTIPGHTHPHEHEHEHHDHTETVTLEQKVLAKNDELADRNRAWLAERDILALNLTSSPGAGKTTLLERTIRELSPRRPVAVIEGDQETLLDADRIKAAGARAVQVNTGAGCHLDAAMVQRALRTLDPEPESLLFIENVGNLVCPALFDLGEHGKVVIISVTEGDDKPLKYPHIFAAAELVIVNKIDLLQHVVFDVKKCCGHVRSLNRRAQILTLSAASGDGSAQWYEWIDECAKTASSRTPVDKI
;
A
#
# COMPACT_ATOMS: atom_id res chain seq x y z
N MET A 1 -20.17 6.69 1.80
CA MET A 1 -19.54 6.14 3.02
C MET A 1 -19.08 4.73 2.71
N CYS A 2 -17.82 4.39 2.98
CA CYS A 2 -17.41 2.98 2.90
C CYS A 2 -18.02 2.26 4.10
N ALA A 3 -18.83 1.23 3.83
CA ALA A 3 -19.53 0.46 4.86
C ALA A 3 -18.60 -0.36 5.78
N THR A 4 -17.34 -0.53 5.39
CA THR A 4 -16.37 -1.39 6.09
C THR A 4 -15.48 -0.62 7.07
N CYS A 5 -15.13 0.63 6.74
CA CYS A 5 -14.19 1.42 7.54
C CYS A 5 -14.80 2.63 8.23
N GLY A 6 -16.12 2.83 8.14
CA GLY A 6 -16.82 3.84 8.93
C GLY A 6 -16.39 5.28 8.71
N CYS A 7 -15.67 5.61 7.62
CA CYS A 7 -15.08 6.95 7.39
C CYS A 7 -16.10 8.08 7.11
N GLY A 8 -17.30 8.05 7.70
CA GLY A 8 -18.21 9.16 7.80
C GLY A 8 -18.39 9.53 9.27
N GLU A 9 -17.98 10.76 9.60
CA GLU A 9 -18.24 11.47 10.87
C GLU A 9 -17.21 11.37 12.00
N ASP A 10 -15.97 11.74 11.69
CA ASP A 10 -15.14 12.47 12.66
C ASP A 10 -14.95 13.91 12.20
N GLY A 11 -15.62 14.85 12.88
CA GLY A 11 -15.36 16.29 12.91
C GLY A 11 -14.86 16.94 11.60
N VAL A 12 -15.73 17.06 10.59
CA VAL A 12 -15.44 17.90 9.42
C VAL A 12 -15.25 19.34 9.89
N THR A 13 -14.00 19.76 10.03
CA THR A 13 -13.67 21.14 10.40
C THR A 13 -13.59 21.98 9.13
N VAL A 14 -14.62 22.78 8.88
CA VAL A 14 -14.63 23.76 7.79
C VAL A 14 -13.75 24.94 8.22
N THR A 15 -12.52 25.01 7.71
CA THR A 15 -11.59 26.11 8.01
C THR A 15 -11.42 27.03 6.80
N ILE A 16 -11.67 28.34 6.97
CA ILE A 16 -11.23 29.35 6.01
C ILE A 16 -9.77 29.70 6.36
N PRO A 17 -8.79 29.47 5.45
CA PRO A 17 -7.39 29.78 5.74
C PRO A 17 -7.25 31.28 6.08
N GLY A 18 -6.82 31.59 7.31
CA GLY A 18 -6.53 32.96 7.76
C GLY A 18 -7.63 33.72 8.52
N HIS A 19 -8.75 33.07 8.89
CA HIS A 19 -9.79 33.69 9.75
C HIS A 19 -10.05 32.85 11.01
N THR A 20 -9.79 33.42 12.19
CA THR A 20 -10.16 32.84 13.50
C THR A 20 -11.49 33.43 13.98
N HIS A 21 -12.52 32.59 14.17
CA HIS A 21 -13.72 32.96 14.91
C HIS A 21 -14.01 31.92 16.00
N PRO A 22 -14.37 32.34 17.22
CA PRO A 22 -14.79 31.42 18.28
C PRO A 22 -16.31 31.20 18.19
N HIS A 23 -16.74 29.95 18.07
CA HIS A 23 -18.12 29.57 18.31
C HIS A 23 -18.16 28.31 19.17
N GLU A 24 -18.69 28.45 20.38
CA GLU A 24 -19.12 27.35 21.25
C GLU A 24 -20.48 26.85 20.77
N HIS A 25 -20.58 25.55 20.51
CA HIS A 25 -21.85 24.84 20.39
C HIS A 25 -21.76 23.55 21.21
N GLU A 26 -22.64 23.40 22.21
CA GLU A 26 -22.90 22.14 22.90
C GLU A 26 -23.59 21.17 21.93
N HIS A 27 -23.03 19.98 21.77
CA HIS A 27 -23.67 18.86 21.07
C HIS A 27 -23.90 17.72 22.07
N GLU A 28 -25.16 17.28 22.18
CA GLU A 28 -25.53 16.06 22.89
C GLU A 28 -24.86 14.85 22.22
N HIS A 29 -23.91 14.23 22.94
CA HIS A 29 -23.23 13.01 22.52
C HIS A 29 -24.08 11.78 22.84
N HIS A 30 -24.89 11.35 21.88
CA HIS A 30 -25.43 9.99 21.89
C HIS A 30 -25.08 9.28 20.58
N ASP A 31 -24.47 8.10 20.71
CA ASP A 31 -24.15 7.09 19.68
C ASP A 31 -22.72 6.99 19.08
N HIS A 32 -21.74 7.73 19.60
CA HIS A 32 -20.33 7.59 19.14
C HIS A 32 -19.59 6.37 19.74
N THR A 33 -19.94 5.97 20.97
CA THR A 33 -19.17 4.93 21.69
C THR A 33 -19.33 3.54 21.06
N GLU A 34 -20.52 3.16 20.59
CA GLU A 34 -20.73 1.83 20.01
C GLU A 34 -20.00 1.68 18.66
N THR A 35 -20.06 2.71 17.81
CA THR A 35 -19.37 2.74 16.50
C THR A 35 -17.86 2.60 16.63
N VAL A 36 -17.23 3.36 17.53
CA VAL A 36 -15.79 3.27 17.80
C VAL A 36 -15.40 1.86 18.29
N THR A 37 -16.22 1.24 19.14
CA THR A 37 -15.93 -0.13 19.61
C THR A 37 -16.05 -1.18 18.51
N LEU A 38 -16.93 -0.99 17.53
CA LEU A 38 -17.08 -1.91 16.40
C LEU A 38 -15.88 -1.79 15.45
N GLU A 39 -15.46 -0.58 15.11
CA GLU A 39 -14.30 -0.32 14.26
C GLU A 39 -13.02 -0.94 14.85
N GLN A 40 -12.80 -0.73 16.15
CA GLN A 40 -11.66 -1.33 16.86
C GLN A 40 -11.69 -2.86 16.81
N LYS A 41 -12.88 -3.48 16.94
CA LYS A 41 -13.02 -4.94 16.83
C LYS A 41 -12.75 -5.43 15.40
N VAL A 42 -13.16 -4.68 14.39
CA VAL A 42 -12.88 -5.01 12.98
C VAL A 42 -11.37 -4.97 12.72
N LEU A 43 -10.69 -3.91 13.15
CA LEU A 43 -9.24 -3.77 12.99
C LEU A 43 -8.47 -4.84 13.78
N ALA A 44 -8.84 -5.09 15.04
CA ALA A 44 -8.23 -6.15 15.83
C ALA A 44 -8.41 -7.53 15.18
N LYS A 45 -9.58 -7.79 14.58
CA LYS A 45 -9.81 -9.04 13.86
C LYS A 45 -8.97 -9.16 12.60
N ASN A 46 -8.79 -8.04 11.89
CA ASN A 46 -7.90 -7.97 10.74
C ASN A 46 -6.46 -8.29 11.15
N ASP A 47 -5.98 -7.72 12.25
CA ASP A 47 -4.60 -7.91 12.74
C ASP A 47 -4.32 -9.38 13.09
N GLU A 48 -5.26 -10.08 13.74
CA GLU A 48 -5.14 -11.52 13.98
C GLU A 48 -4.97 -12.34 12.69
N LEU A 49 -5.62 -11.92 11.60
CA LEU A 49 -5.52 -12.58 10.31
C LEU A 49 -4.25 -12.20 9.57
N ALA A 50 -3.83 -10.94 9.67
CA ALA A 50 -2.56 -10.44 9.14
C ALA A 50 -1.38 -11.20 9.76
N ASP A 51 -1.40 -11.42 11.08
CA ASP A 51 -0.39 -12.21 11.78
C ASP A 51 -0.28 -13.64 11.25
N ARG A 52 -1.42 -14.28 10.95
CA ARG A 52 -1.44 -15.63 10.36
C ARG A 52 -0.92 -15.64 8.94
N ASN A 53 -1.28 -14.64 8.14
CA ASN A 53 -0.77 -14.52 6.77
C ASN A 53 0.75 -14.32 6.79
N ARG A 54 1.25 -13.46 7.67
CA ARG A 54 2.67 -13.19 7.83
C ARG A 54 3.44 -14.44 8.25
N ALA A 55 2.92 -15.21 9.21
CA ALA A 55 3.50 -16.48 9.61
C ALA A 55 3.55 -17.48 8.44
N TRP A 56 2.44 -17.62 7.70
CA TRP A 56 2.36 -18.51 6.54
C TRP A 56 3.35 -18.16 5.42
N LEU A 57 3.54 -16.86 5.17
CA LEU A 57 4.49 -16.33 4.19
C LEU A 57 5.94 -16.55 4.66
N ALA A 58 6.22 -16.30 5.94
CA ALA A 58 7.54 -16.49 6.54
C ALA A 58 7.96 -17.96 6.55
N GLU A 59 7.04 -18.89 6.87
CA GLU A 59 7.29 -20.35 6.80
C GLU A 59 7.69 -20.84 5.40
N ARG A 60 7.43 -20.05 4.36
CA ARG A 60 7.71 -20.37 2.95
C ARG A 60 8.79 -19.47 2.35
N ASP A 61 9.43 -18.63 3.15
CA ASP A 61 10.41 -17.65 2.68
C ASP A 61 9.88 -16.73 1.55
N ILE A 62 8.58 -16.40 1.59
CA ILE A 62 7.95 -15.53 0.60
C ILE A 62 8.04 -14.08 1.07
N LEU A 63 8.71 -13.23 0.29
CA LEU A 63 8.72 -11.79 0.54
C LEU A 63 7.45 -11.17 -0.05
N ALA A 64 6.52 -10.77 0.82
CA ALA A 64 5.29 -10.09 0.43
C ALA A 64 5.38 -8.57 0.57
N LEU A 65 5.06 -7.81 -0.48
CA LEU A 65 5.08 -6.34 -0.49
C LEU A 65 3.72 -5.79 -0.92
N ASN A 66 3.16 -4.87 -0.12
CA ASN A 66 1.86 -4.25 -0.38
C ASN A 66 2.03 -2.91 -1.08
N LEU A 67 1.66 -2.84 -2.37
CA LEU A 67 1.74 -1.63 -3.18
C LEU A 67 0.43 -0.85 -3.06
N THR A 68 0.53 0.36 -2.51
CA THR A 68 -0.59 1.28 -2.32
C THR A 68 -0.32 2.60 -3.04
N SER A 69 -1.36 3.25 -3.56
CA SER A 69 -1.22 4.50 -4.30
C SER A 69 -2.58 5.18 -4.49
N SER A 70 -2.60 6.39 -5.06
CA SER A 70 -3.83 6.88 -5.70
C SER A 70 -4.09 6.14 -7.02
N PRO A 71 -5.32 6.17 -7.56
CA PRO A 71 -5.59 5.65 -8.91
C PRO A 71 -4.67 6.30 -9.95
N GLY A 72 -4.13 5.48 -10.86
CA GLY A 72 -3.28 5.98 -11.94
C GLY A 72 -1.87 6.40 -11.56
N ALA A 73 -1.40 6.18 -10.32
CA ALA A 73 -0.02 6.49 -9.92
C ALA A 73 1.04 5.59 -10.59
N GLY A 74 0.62 4.47 -11.19
CA GLY A 74 1.46 3.59 -12.00
C GLY A 74 1.91 2.29 -11.32
N LYS A 75 1.13 1.75 -10.37
CA LYS A 75 1.41 0.48 -9.68
C LYS A 75 1.57 -0.68 -10.68
N THR A 76 0.55 -0.92 -11.49
CA THR A 76 0.57 -2.01 -12.48
C THR A 76 1.71 -1.87 -13.48
N THR A 77 2.01 -0.66 -13.95
CA THR A 77 3.14 -0.43 -14.86
C THR A 77 4.48 -0.72 -14.20
N LEU A 78 4.64 -0.38 -12.92
CA LEU A 78 5.83 -0.74 -12.13
C LEU A 78 5.92 -2.26 -11.98
N LEU A 79 4.80 -2.94 -11.69
CA LEU A 79 4.76 -4.40 -11.58
C LEU A 79 5.08 -5.09 -12.90
N GLU A 80 4.48 -4.68 -14.02
CA GLU A 80 4.77 -5.26 -15.33
C GLU A 80 6.27 -5.22 -15.65
N ARG A 81 6.93 -4.09 -15.37
CA ARG A 81 8.38 -3.96 -15.55
C ARG A 81 9.15 -4.85 -14.57
N THR A 82 8.77 -4.80 -13.29
CA THR A 82 9.41 -5.60 -12.22
C THR A 82 9.35 -7.09 -12.55
N ILE A 83 8.20 -7.59 -13.03
CA ILE A 83 8.00 -8.98 -13.43
C ILE A 83 8.92 -9.34 -14.60
N ARG A 84 8.93 -8.54 -15.67
CA ARG A 84 9.77 -8.82 -16.85
C ARG A 84 11.27 -8.88 -16.49
N GLU A 85 11.69 -8.09 -15.52
CA GLU A 85 13.12 -7.96 -15.15
C GLU A 85 13.55 -8.91 -14.01
N LEU A 86 12.65 -9.29 -13.09
CA LEU A 86 12.97 -10.14 -11.95
C LEU A 86 12.53 -11.60 -12.09
N SER A 87 11.45 -11.91 -12.84
CA SER A 87 10.99 -13.30 -13.03
C SER A 87 12.06 -14.27 -13.56
N PRO A 88 13.06 -13.84 -14.38
CA PRO A 88 14.16 -14.73 -14.77
C PRO A 88 15.09 -15.14 -13.62
N ARG A 89 15.09 -14.39 -12.50
CA ARG A 89 15.99 -14.61 -11.36
C ARG A 89 15.30 -15.26 -10.17
N ARG A 90 14.01 -15.00 -9.99
CA ARG A 90 13.19 -15.59 -8.91
C ARG A 90 11.72 -15.58 -9.27
N PRO A 91 10.91 -16.54 -8.77
CA PRO A 91 9.48 -16.56 -9.04
C PRO A 91 8.79 -15.29 -8.52
N VAL A 92 7.86 -14.75 -9.31
CA VAL A 92 7.04 -13.59 -8.96
C VAL A 92 5.56 -13.95 -9.10
N ALA A 93 4.80 -13.69 -8.05
CA ALA A 93 3.36 -13.85 -8.02
C ALA A 93 2.69 -12.55 -7.57
N VAL A 94 1.43 -12.34 -7.98
CA VAL A 94 0.70 -11.10 -7.71
C VAL A 94 -0.73 -11.37 -7.24
N ILE A 95 -1.14 -10.68 -6.18
CA ILE A 95 -2.54 -10.52 -5.79
C ILE A 95 -2.97 -9.14 -6.25
N GLU A 96 -3.90 -9.09 -7.21
CA GLU A 96 -4.47 -7.85 -7.74
C GLU A 96 -5.77 -7.51 -7.00
N GLY A 97 -5.84 -6.33 -6.42
CA GLY A 97 -7.02 -5.81 -5.73
C GLY A 97 -7.60 -4.60 -6.44
N ASP A 98 -8.80 -4.75 -6.98
CA ASP A 98 -9.57 -3.65 -7.57
C ASP A 98 -11.06 -3.79 -7.23
N GLN A 99 -11.82 -2.72 -7.41
CA GLN A 99 -13.27 -2.75 -7.21
C GLN A 99 -13.93 -3.74 -8.18
N GLU A 100 -13.53 -3.66 -9.45
CA GLU A 100 -14.12 -4.41 -10.55
C GLU A 100 -13.08 -4.71 -11.64
N THR A 101 -13.47 -5.55 -12.61
CA THR A 101 -12.70 -5.93 -13.81
C THR A 101 -11.51 -6.89 -13.56
N LEU A 102 -10.87 -7.32 -14.65
CA LEU A 102 -9.67 -8.18 -14.66
C LEU A 102 -8.49 -7.52 -15.36
N LEU A 103 -8.59 -6.21 -15.68
CA LEU A 103 -7.68 -5.54 -16.61
C LEU A 103 -6.22 -5.59 -16.14
N ASP A 104 -5.99 -5.33 -14.86
CA ASP A 104 -4.64 -5.33 -14.30
C ASP A 104 -4.12 -6.78 -14.12
N ALA A 105 -4.95 -7.71 -13.66
CA ALA A 105 -4.57 -9.14 -13.62
C ALA A 105 -4.17 -9.71 -15.00
N ASP A 106 -4.85 -9.31 -16.07
CA ASP A 106 -4.51 -9.74 -17.43
C ASP A 106 -3.18 -9.14 -17.90
N ARG A 107 -2.91 -7.87 -17.59
CA ARG A 107 -1.61 -7.23 -17.88
C ARG A 107 -0.47 -7.90 -17.13
N ILE A 108 -0.68 -8.26 -15.88
CA ILE A 108 0.32 -8.95 -15.04
C ILE A 108 0.62 -10.35 -15.57
N LYS A 109 -0.41 -11.11 -15.96
CA LYS A 109 -0.21 -12.41 -16.61
C LYS A 109 0.54 -12.27 -17.92
N ALA A 110 0.21 -11.26 -18.74
CA ALA A 110 0.92 -10.98 -19.97
C ALA A 110 2.38 -10.55 -19.74
N ALA A 111 2.71 -9.96 -18.59
CA ALA A 111 4.08 -9.67 -18.19
C ALA A 111 4.87 -10.91 -17.74
N GLY A 112 4.19 -12.02 -17.42
CA GLY A 112 4.79 -13.33 -17.14
C GLY A 112 4.67 -13.81 -15.69
N ALA A 113 3.90 -13.14 -14.83
CA ALA A 113 3.67 -13.59 -13.46
C ALA A 113 2.37 -14.38 -13.31
N ARG A 114 2.32 -15.23 -12.27
CA ARG A 114 1.05 -15.81 -11.80
C ARG A 114 0.28 -14.71 -11.06
N ALA A 115 -1.01 -14.56 -11.37
CA ALA A 115 -1.85 -13.57 -10.72
C ALA A 115 -3.24 -14.09 -10.37
N VAL A 116 -3.75 -13.64 -9.22
CA VAL A 116 -5.15 -13.80 -8.81
C VAL A 116 -5.78 -12.41 -8.63
N GLN A 117 -7.02 -12.26 -9.10
CA GLN A 117 -7.80 -11.04 -8.88
C GLN A 117 -8.66 -11.20 -7.63
N VAL A 118 -8.71 -10.15 -6.81
CA VAL A 118 -9.68 -9.93 -5.75
C VAL A 118 -10.55 -8.73 -6.14
N ASN A 119 -11.79 -8.99 -6.54
CA ASN A 119 -12.77 -7.93 -6.76
C ASN A 119 -13.41 -7.56 -5.42
N THR A 120 -13.15 -6.34 -4.96
CA THR A 120 -13.64 -5.86 -3.65
C THR A 120 -15.08 -5.34 -3.72
N GLY A 121 -15.66 -5.24 -4.93
CA GLY A 121 -16.93 -4.57 -5.16
C GLY A 121 -16.85 -3.12 -4.65
N ALA A 122 -17.78 -2.74 -3.76
CA ALA A 122 -17.77 -1.41 -3.15
C ALA A 122 -16.65 -1.18 -2.10
N GLY A 123 -15.81 -2.18 -1.82
CA GLY A 123 -14.65 -2.03 -0.95
C GLY A 123 -13.63 -1.03 -1.49
N CYS A 124 -12.95 -0.30 -0.59
CA CYS A 124 -11.96 0.73 -0.92
C CYS A 124 -10.51 0.31 -0.59
N HIS A 125 -10.30 -0.94 -0.16
CA HIS A 125 -9.04 -1.54 0.26
C HIS A 125 -9.16 -3.07 0.23
N LEU A 126 -8.02 -3.75 0.24
CA LEU A 126 -7.90 -5.17 0.63
C LEU A 126 -7.78 -5.30 2.15
N ASP A 127 -8.34 -6.36 2.72
CA ASP A 127 -8.14 -6.77 4.11
C ASP A 127 -7.36 -8.11 4.19
N ALA A 128 -6.92 -8.48 5.40
CA ALA A 128 -6.16 -9.71 5.61
C ALA A 128 -6.95 -10.99 5.28
N ALA A 129 -8.28 -10.99 5.41
CA ALA A 129 -9.11 -12.15 5.08
C ALA A 129 -9.22 -12.37 3.56
N MET A 130 -9.29 -11.29 2.79
CA MET A 130 -9.21 -11.29 1.33
C MET A 130 -7.86 -11.83 0.87
N VAL A 131 -6.76 -11.31 1.43
CA VAL A 131 -5.41 -11.78 1.11
C VAL A 131 -5.21 -13.25 1.49
N GLN A 132 -5.72 -13.68 2.64
CA GLN A 132 -5.64 -15.09 3.04
C GLN A 132 -6.32 -16.03 2.03
N ARG A 133 -7.50 -15.66 1.52
CA ARG A 133 -8.20 -16.44 0.49
C ARG A 133 -7.41 -16.43 -0.82
N ALA A 134 -6.91 -15.26 -1.22
CA ALA A 134 -6.09 -15.11 -2.41
C ALA A 134 -4.81 -15.95 -2.36
N LEU A 135 -4.11 -15.99 -1.21
CA LEU A 135 -2.93 -16.83 -0.99
C LEU A 135 -3.23 -18.32 -1.20
N ARG A 136 -4.37 -18.81 -0.69
CA ARG A 136 -4.77 -20.22 -0.88
C ARG A 136 -5.07 -20.56 -2.34
N THR A 137 -5.64 -19.62 -3.10
CA THR A 137 -5.96 -19.81 -4.51
C THR A 137 -4.73 -19.66 -5.40
N LEU A 138 -3.90 -18.66 -5.13
CA LEU A 138 -2.70 -18.36 -5.88
C LEU A 138 -1.61 -19.42 -5.64
N ASP A 139 -1.50 -19.91 -4.40
CA ASP A 139 -0.47 -20.85 -3.92
C ASP A 139 0.91 -20.51 -4.49
N PRO A 140 1.45 -19.32 -4.12
CA PRO A 140 2.77 -18.89 -4.58
C PRO A 140 3.85 -19.88 -4.13
N GLU A 141 4.83 -20.08 -5.00
CA GLU A 141 5.96 -20.97 -4.72
C GLU A 141 6.76 -20.46 -3.50
N PRO A 142 7.35 -21.34 -2.69
CA PRO A 142 8.31 -20.92 -1.67
C PRO A 142 9.48 -20.12 -2.26
N GLU A 143 10.13 -19.30 -1.43
CA GLU A 143 11.28 -18.45 -1.80
C GLU A 143 10.96 -17.38 -2.88
N SER A 144 9.67 -17.14 -3.16
CA SER A 144 9.21 -16.22 -4.21
C SER A 144 9.03 -14.78 -3.73
N LEU A 145 8.79 -13.88 -4.69
CA LEU A 145 8.23 -12.56 -4.45
C LEU A 145 6.71 -12.62 -4.59
N LEU A 146 6.01 -12.03 -3.63
CA LEU A 146 4.59 -11.76 -3.72
C LEU A 146 4.36 -10.24 -3.71
N PHE A 147 3.79 -9.71 -4.78
CA PHE A 147 3.27 -8.35 -4.78
C PHE A 147 1.77 -8.36 -4.53
N ILE A 148 1.31 -7.50 -3.62
CA ILE A 148 -0.11 -7.26 -3.38
C ILE A 148 -0.39 -5.86 -3.95
N GLU A 149 -0.96 -5.78 -5.15
CA GLU A 149 -1.41 -4.52 -5.71
C GLU A 149 -2.76 -4.16 -5.07
N ASN A 150 -2.75 -3.16 -4.17
CA ASN A 150 -3.95 -2.75 -3.46
C ASN A 150 -4.83 -1.84 -4.33
N VAL A 151 -6.07 -1.66 -3.90
CA VAL A 151 -7.00 -0.71 -4.52
C VAL A 151 -6.37 0.69 -4.55
N GLY A 152 -6.57 1.44 -5.64
CA GLY A 152 -6.10 2.82 -5.77
C GLY A 152 -6.73 3.76 -4.74
N ASN A 153 -6.18 3.79 -3.53
CA ASN A 153 -6.63 4.62 -2.42
C ASN A 153 -5.48 4.90 -1.44
N LEU A 154 -5.38 6.15 -0.96
CA LEU A 154 -4.40 6.59 0.05
C LEU A 154 -4.99 6.77 1.45
N VAL A 155 -6.27 6.45 1.64
CA VAL A 155 -6.99 6.59 2.92
C VAL A 155 -7.19 5.22 3.56
N CYS A 156 -8.13 4.42 3.04
CA CYS A 156 -8.52 3.16 3.66
C CYS A 156 -7.34 2.18 3.86
N PRO A 157 -6.45 1.96 2.87
CA PRO A 157 -5.37 0.98 3.01
C PRO A 157 -4.33 1.29 4.10
N ALA A 158 -4.36 2.50 4.67
CA ALA A 158 -3.44 2.89 5.74
C ALA A 158 -3.69 2.14 7.04
N LEU A 159 -4.93 1.72 7.28
CA LEU A 159 -5.38 1.13 8.55
C LEU A 159 -5.33 -0.40 8.56
N PHE A 160 -5.14 -1.04 7.41
CA PHE A 160 -5.23 -2.50 7.26
C PHE A 160 -3.86 -3.10 6.98
N ASP A 161 -3.36 -3.88 7.94
CA ASP A 161 -2.26 -4.82 7.75
C ASP A 161 -2.80 -6.06 7.01
N LEU A 162 -2.08 -6.56 6.00
CA LEU A 162 -2.44 -7.75 5.23
C LEU A 162 -1.57 -8.96 5.58
N GLY A 163 -0.57 -8.77 6.44
CA GLY A 163 0.50 -9.71 6.72
C GLY A 163 1.72 -9.54 5.80
N GLU A 164 1.80 -8.41 5.08
CA GLU A 164 2.96 -8.08 4.26
C GLU A 164 4.23 -7.88 5.10
N HIS A 165 5.39 -7.98 4.45
CA HIS A 165 6.67 -7.55 5.04
C HIS A 165 6.71 -6.03 5.19
N GLY A 166 6.27 -5.32 4.15
CA GLY A 166 6.40 -3.88 4.04
C GLY A 166 5.37 -3.27 3.10
N LYS A 167 4.91 -2.06 3.46
CA LYS A 167 4.00 -1.25 2.64
C LYS A 167 4.81 -0.30 1.76
N VAL A 168 4.59 -0.37 0.45
CA VAL A 168 5.18 0.50 -0.57
C VAL A 168 4.13 1.50 -1.02
N VAL A 169 4.38 2.79 -0.77
CA VAL A 169 3.48 3.87 -1.19
C VAL A 169 4.02 4.51 -2.45
N ILE A 170 3.23 4.51 -3.52
CA ILE A 170 3.59 5.12 -4.80
C ILE A 170 2.82 6.43 -4.98
N ILE A 171 3.57 7.52 -5.20
CA ILE A 171 3.05 8.84 -5.55
C ILE A 171 3.59 9.24 -6.93
N SER A 172 2.71 9.67 -7.83
CA SER A 172 3.10 10.23 -9.12
C SER A 172 3.39 11.73 -9.03
N VAL A 173 4.38 12.23 -9.77
CA VAL A 173 4.65 13.68 -9.88
C VAL A 173 3.46 14.49 -10.39
N THR A 174 2.50 13.84 -11.04
CA THR A 174 1.25 14.46 -11.52
C THR A 174 0.22 14.74 -10.41
N GLU A 175 0.49 14.31 -9.17
CA GLU A 175 -0.47 14.39 -8.06
C GLU A 175 -0.26 15.58 -7.12
N GLY A 176 0.83 16.33 -7.30
CA GLY A 176 1.23 17.46 -6.45
C GLY A 176 2.13 17.07 -5.28
N ASP A 177 3.11 17.93 -4.95
CA ASP A 177 4.15 17.65 -3.95
C ASP A 177 3.67 17.71 -2.49
N ASP A 178 2.47 18.24 -2.25
CA ASP A 178 1.86 18.38 -0.91
C ASP A 178 1.05 17.16 -0.47
N LYS A 179 0.87 16.19 -1.35
CA LYS A 179 0.09 14.97 -1.12
C LYS A 179 0.48 14.19 0.13
N PRO A 180 1.76 14.08 0.54
CA PRO A 180 2.10 13.43 1.81
C PRO A 180 1.38 14.04 3.01
N LEU A 181 1.29 15.38 3.08
CA LEU A 181 0.61 16.06 4.19
C LEU A 181 -0.92 15.91 4.13
N LYS A 182 -1.49 15.69 2.94
CA LYS A 182 -2.93 15.46 2.78
C LYS A 182 -3.37 14.05 3.17
N TYR A 183 -2.47 13.08 3.14
CA TYR A 183 -2.75 11.68 3.47
C TYR A 183 -1.76 11.13 4.50
N PRO A 184 -1.64 11.76 5.70
CA PRO A 184 -0.51 11.51 6.58
C PRO A 184 -0.39 10.05 7.05
N HIS A 185 -1.51 9.35 7.25
CA HIS A 185 -1.52 7.98 7.77
C HIS A 185 -0.83 6.97 6.85
N ILE A 186 -1.09 7.00 5.54
CA ILE A 186 -0.48 6.03 4.61
C ILE A 186 1.02 6.26 4.47
N PHE A 187 1.47 7.52 4.46
CA PHE A 187 2.90 7.86 4.40
C PHE A 187 3.60 7.59 5.73
N ALA A 188 2.90 7.71 6.86
CA ALA A 188 3.40 7.29 8.17
C ALA A 188 3.61 5.77 8.26
N ALA A 189 2.74 4.98 7.61
CA ALA A 189 2.80 3.52 7.59
C ALA A 189 3.77 2.94 6.55
N ALA A 190 4.31 3.75 5.64
CA ALA A 190 5.15 3.29 4.54
C ALA A 190 6.53 2.80 5.01
N GLU A 191 6.99 1.68 4.48
CA GLU A 191 8.40 1.28 4.58
C GLU A 191 9.22 1.93 3.45
N LEU A 192 8.62 2.01 2.26
CA LEU A 192 9.18 2.68 1.10
C LEU A 192 8.14 3.64 0.49
N VAL A 193 8.61 4.82 0.11
CA VAL A 193 7.86 5.75 -0.76
C VAL A 193 8.54 5.86 -2.11
N ILE A 194 7.79 5.64 -3.18
CA ILE A 194 8.25 5.79 -4.56
C ILE A 194 7.61 7.04 -5.17
N VAL A 195 8.44 8.00 -5.56
CA VAL A 195 8.04 9.13 -6.42
C VAL A 195 8.18 8.68 -7.88
N ASN A 196 7.06 8.30 -8.49
CA ASN A 196 6.97 7.76 -9.83
C ASN A 196 6.71 8.83 -10.90
N LYS A 197 6.92 8.46 -12.17
CA LYS A 197 6.71 9.27 -13.38
C LYS A 197 7.62 10.49 -13.47
N ILE A 198 8.86 10.38 -12.98
CA ILE A 198 9.83 11.49 -13.03
C ILE A 198 10.15 11.97 -14.45
N ASP A 199 9.89 11.14 -15.46
CA ASP A 199 9.94 11.52 -16.88
C ASP A 199 9.00 12.68 -17.23
N LEU A 200 7.95 12.91 -16.43
CA LEU A 200 6.98 13.98 -16.63
C LEU A 200 7.33 15.28 -15.91
N LEU A 201 8.44 15.35 -15.15
CA LEU A 201 8.78 16.53 -14.34
C LEU A 201 8.90 17.82 -15.16
N GLN A 202 9.28 17.73 -16.44
CA GLN A 202 9.33 18.90 -17.33
C GLN A 202 7.94 19.42 -17.74
N HIS A 203 6.88 18.66 -17.51
CA HIS A 203 5.50 18.95 -17.92
C HIS A 203 4.59 19.31 -16.74
N VAL A 204 5.06 19.17 -15.49
CA VAL A 204 4.25 19.41 -14.29
C VAL A 204 5.02 20.25 -13.27
N VAL A 205 4.27 20.96 -12.42
CA VAL A 205 4.85 21.69 -11.28
C VAL A 205 4.89 20.73 -10.09
N PHE A 206 6.06 20.16 -9.83
CA PHE A 206 6.29 19.25 -8.70
C PHE A 206 7.70 19.41 -8.17
N ASP A 207 7.86 19.75 -6.89
CA ASP A 207 9.16 19.78 -6.22
C ASP A 207 9.43 18.45 -5.48
N VAL A 208 10.30 17.62 -6.08
CA VAL A 208 10.71 16.33 -5.50
C VAL A 208 11.33 16.49 -4.12
N LYS A 209 12.17 17.52 -3.89
CA LYS A 209 12.82 17.73 -2.59
C LYS A 209 11.80 18.09 -1.54
N LYS A 210 10.83 18.94 -1.88
CA LYS A 210 9.73 19.33 -0.99
C LYS A 210 8.85 18.13 -0.64
N CYS A 211 8.45 17.33 -1.63
CA CYS A 211 7.73 16.07 -1.40
C CYS A 211 8.48 15.15 -0.44
N CYS A 212 9.78 14.91 -0.68
CA CYS A 212 10.63 14.11 0.20
C CYS A 212 10.72 14.69 1.63
N GLY A 213 10.76 16.02 1.76
CA GLY A 213 10.72 16.70 3.06
C GLY A 213 9.42 16.43 3.81
N HIS A 214 8.28 16.48 3.12
CA HIS A 214 6.98 16.17 3.70
C HIS A 214 6.87 14.70 4.14
N VAL A 215 7.32 13.74 3.30
CA VAL A 215 7.38 12.32 3.69
C VAL A 215 8.22 12.14 4.96
N ARG A 216 9.43 12.72 5.02
CA ARG A 216 10.32 12.61 6.18
C ARG A 216 9.75 13.27 7.45
N SER A 217 8.92 14.28 7.30
CA SER A 217 8.25 14.93 8.43
C SER A 217 7.22 14.01 9.11
N LEU A 218 6.64 13.08 8.35
CA LEU A 218 5.65 12.09 8.81
C LEU A 218 6.32 10.77 9.23
N ASN A 219 7.32 10.34 8.46
CA ASN A 219 8.04 9.10 8.68
C ASN A 219 9.54 9.29 8.39
N ARG A 220 10.35 9.37 9.44
CA ARG A 220 11.81 9.51 9.31
C ARG A 220 12.53 8.24 8.88
N ARG A 221 11.86 7.08 8.96
CA ARG A 221 12.44 5.77 8.64
C ARG A 221 12.13 5.32 7.21
N ALA A 222 11.06 5.82 6.61
CA ALA A 222 10.69 5.49 5.23
C ALA A 222 11.85 5.78 4.29
N GLN A 223 12.22 4.76 3.51
CA GLN A 223 13.10 4.97 2.36
C GLN A 223 12.34 5.72 1.27
N ILE A 224 13.04 6.50 0.45
CA ILE A 224 12.42 7.26 -0.64
C ILE A 224 13.22 7.04 -1.91
N LEU A 225 12.53 6.55 -2.94
CA LEU A 225 13.08 6.36 -4.27
C LEU A 225 12.36 7.23 -5.28
N THR A 226 13.08 7.66 -6.31
CA THR A 226 12.53 8.40 -7.46
C THR A 226 12.75 7.57 -8.70
N LEU A 227 11.68 7.26 -9.44
CA LEU A 227 11.79 6.45 -10.65
C LEU A 227 10.72 6.81 -11.69
N SER A 228 10.88 6.27 -12.88
CA SER A 228 9.85 6.25 -13.93
C SER A 228 9.65 4.80 -14.35
N ALA A 229 8.51 4.22 -13.98
CA ALA A 229 8.15 2.87 -14.39
C ALA A 229 8.07 2.73 -15.93
N ALA A 230 7.69 3.81 -16.62
CA ALA A 230 7.59 3.85 -18.07
C ALA A 230 8.96 3.75 -18.76
N SER A 231 9.87 4.67 -18.44
CA SER A 231 11.22 4.69 -19.05
C SER A 231 12.16 3.64 -18.47
N GLY A 232 12.00 3.30 -17.20
CA GLY A 232 12.90 2.44 -16.43
C GLY A 232 13.89 3.21 -15.57
N ASP A 233 13.99 4.53 -15.72
CA ASP A 233 14.89 5.37 -14.92
C ASP A 233 14.61 5.16 -13.43
N GLY A 234 15.66 4.87 -12.65
CA GLY A 234 15.53 4.64 -11.21
C GLY A 234 15.05 3.24 -10.80
N SER A 235 14.79 2.33 -11.74
CA SER A 235 14.32 0.96 -11.42
C SER A 235 15.40 0.12 -10.73
N ALA A 236 16.68 0.41 -10.98
CA ALA A 236 17.78 -0.33 -10.36
C ALA A 236 17.75 -0.23 -8.82
N GLN A 237 17.49 0.97 -8.28
CA GLN A 237 17.39 1.18 -6.83
C GLN A 237 16.16 0.47 -6.24
N TRP A 238 15.07 0.36 -7.00
CA TRP A 238 13.90 -0.40 -6.59
C TRP A 238 14.21 -1.88 -6.43
N TYR A 239 14.94 -2.49 -7.37
CA TYR A 239 15.33 -3.89 -7.26
C TYR A 239 16.36 -4.14 -6.16
N GLU A 240 17.31 -3.24 -5.98
CA GLU A 240 18.27 -3.31 -4.86
C GLU A 240 17.54 -3.30 -3.52
N TRP A 241 16.53 -2.43 -3.36
CA TRP A 241 15.71 -2.40 -2.16
C TRP A 241 14.92 -3.72 -1.95
N ILE A 242 14.33 -4.30 -3.01
CA ILE A 242 13.67 -5.62 -2.91
C ILE A 242 14.67 -6.70 -2.45
N ASP A 243 15.89 -6.70 -3.00
CA ASP A 243 16.92 -7.67 -2.63
C ASP A 243 17.39 -7.49 -1.18
N GLU A 244 17.46 -6.25 -0.67
CA GLU A 244 17.71 -5.96 0.74
C GLU A 244 16.59 -6.48 1.64
N CYS A 245 15.32 -6.24 1.29
CA CYS A 245 14.18 -6.79 2.01
C CYS A 245 14.21 -8.33 2.02
N ALA A 246 14.57 -8.97 0.92
CA ALA A 246 14.66 -10.44 0.85
C ALA A 246 15.73 -11.00 1.80
N LYS A 247 16.90 -10.35 1.89
CA LYS A 247 17.97 -10.73 2.82
C LYS A 247 17.55 -10.57 4.28
N THR A 248 16.87 -9.47 4.61
CA THR A 248 16.42 -9.22 5.99
C THR A 248 15.28 -10.15 6.40
N ALA A 249 14.35 -10.48 5.49
CA ALA A 249 13.28 -11.44 5.72
C ALA A 249 13.81 -12.84 6.05
N SER A 250 14.78 -13.33 5.28
CA SER A 250 15.40 -14.65 5.51
C SER A 250 16.18 -14.72 6.84
N SER A 251 16.70 -13.60 7.34
CA SER A 251 17.40 -13.55 8.64
C SER A 251 16.48 -13.55 9.88
N ARG A 252 15.15 -13.40 9.69
CA ARG A 252 14.13 -13.38 10.76
C ARG A 252 13.49 -14.76 10.97
N THR A 253 14.26 -15.84 11.00
CA THR A 253 13.74 -17.15 11.44
C THR A 253 13.27 -17.05 12.90
N PRO A 254 12.10 -17.59 13.27
CA PRO A 254 11.64 -17.55 14.66
C PRO A 254 12.66 -18.24 15.56
N VAL A 255 13.08 -17.54 16.63
CA VAL A 255 13.73 -18.20 17.77
C VAL A 255 12.72 -19.22 18.29
N ASP A 256 13.08 -20.50 18.21
CA ASP A 256 12.33 -21.60 18.82
C ASP A 256 11.98 -21.23 20.26
N LYS A 257 10.68 -21.13 20.55
CA LYS A 257 10.22 -21.08 21.94
C LYS A 257 10.37 -22.49 22.52
N ILE A 258 11.42 -22.67 23.32
CA ILE A 258 11.61 -23.80 24.25
C ILE A 258 10.42 -23.89 25.21
#